data_AF-A0A7X8B9B3-F1
#
_entry.id   AF-A0A7X8B9B3-F1
#
_cell.length_a   1.000
_cell.length_b   1.000
_cell.length_c   1.000
_cell.angle_alpha   90.00
_cell.angle_beta   90.00
_cell.angle_gamma   90.00
#
_symmetry.space_group_name_H-M   'P 1'
#
loop_
_entity.id
_entity.type
_entity.pdbx_description
1 polymer ?
#
loop_
_entity_poly.entity_id
_entity_poly.type
_entity_poly.pdbx_seq_one_letter_code
_entity_poly.pdbx_strand_id
1 'polypeptide(L)'
;MDERDWRDRAPIRALQSGAVLGVIGMIAGQIAQDSSTGQVIFMSFFSLFFGAMMWLLALGGQRRLRATGTDRLPEREPRRLMVIGLMLIAILMWLMAGYGAFIAVLWGQPADGWHAVAYAGVALCASGATMMMRQSRQEWLAHYRRDWPSKR
;
A
#
# COMPACT_ATOMS: atom_id res chain seq x y z
N MET A 1 -1.30 6.17 24.28
CA MET A 1 -0.73 5.32 23.20
C MET A 1 0.61 5.94 22.86
N ASP A 2 1.70 5.18 22.99
CA ASP A 2 3.06 5.70 22.86
C ASP A 2 3.37 6.07 21.40
N GLU A 3 4.02 7.21 21.13
CA GLU A 3 4.15 7.76 19.76
C GLU A 3 4.88 6.79 18.80
N ARG A 4 5.80 5.99 19.34
CA ARG A 4 6.50 4.93 18.59
C ARG A 4 5.57 3.81 18.12
N ASP A 5 4.61 3.40 18.96
CA ASP A 5 3.65 2.34 18.61
C ASP A 5 2.68 2.78 17.51
N TRP A 6 2.35 4.08 17.45
CA TRP A 6 1.57 4.64 16.34
C TRP A 6 2.36 4.61 15.02
N ARG A 7 3.62 5.05 15.02
CA ARG A 7 4.47 5.09 13.80
C ARG A 7 4.74 3.71 13.21
N ASP A 8 4.81 2.68 14.04
CA ASP A 8 5.02 1.30 13.60
C ASP A 8 3.73 0.69 13.01
N ARG A 9 2.55 1.06 13.53
CA ARG A 9 1.25 0.52 13.07
C ARG A 9 0.61 1.31 11.93
N ALA A 10 0.94 2.60 11.79
CA ALA A 10 0.37 3.45 10.75
C ALA A 10 0.56 2.90 9.31
N PRO A 11 1.73 2.35 8.93
CA PRO A 11 1.93 1.77 7.60
C PRO A 11 1.01 0.56 7.32
N ILE A 12 0.78 -0.28 8.33
CA ILE A 12 -0.10 -1.46 8.24
C ILE A 12 -1.55 -1.01 8.09
N ARG A 13 -1.97 -0.01 8.87
CA ARG A 13 -3.32 0.57 8.74
C ARG A 13 -3.53 1.24 7.39
N ALA A 14 -2.51 1.91 6.84
CA ALA A 14 -2.56 2.49 5.49
C ALA A 14 -2.73 1.40 4.42
N LEU A 15 -2.04 0.27 4.54
CA LEU A 15 -2.24 -0.89 3.67
C LEU A 15 -3.66 -1.47 3.75
N GLN A 16 -4.19 -1.65 4.97
CA GLN A 16 -5.52 -2.23 5.16
C GLN A 16 -6.63 -1.29 4.67
N SER A 17 -6.57 -0.01 5.06
CA SER A 17 -7.54 1.00 4.61
C SER A 17 -7.46 1.23 3.10
N GLY A 18 -6.24 1.29 2.55
CA GLY A 18 -6.02 1.38 1.12
C GLY A 18 -6.58 0.19 0.34
N ALA A 19 -6.43 -1.02 0.89
CA ALA A 19 -6.98 -2.23 0.26
C ALA A 19 -8.51 -2.18 0.21
N VAL A 20 -9.16 -1.81 1.31
CA VAL A 20 -10.62 -1.67 1.37
C VAL A 20 -11.12 -0.62 0.39
N LEU A 21 -10.51 0.58 0.39
CA LEU A 21 -10.87 1.66 -0.53
C LEU A 21 -10.63 1.27 -1.98
N GLY A 22 -9.51 0.61 -2.27
CA GLY A 22 -9.16 0.12 -3.59
C GLY A 22 -10.20 -0.88 -4.10
N VAL A 23 -10.61 -1.82 -3.25
CA VAL A 23 -11.59 -2.84 -3.62
C VAL A 23 -12.95 -2.24 -3.92
N ILE A 24 -13.44 -1.40 -3.00
CA ILE A 24 -14.74 -0.74 -3.13
C ILE A 24 -14.75 0.16 -4.36
N GLY A 25 -13.72 1.00 -4.53
CA GLY A 25 -13.60 1.92 -5.66
C GLY A 25 -13.58 1.19 -7.00
N MET A 26 -12.82 0.11 -7.12
CA MET A 26 -12.77 -0.67 -8.37
C MET A 26 -14.12 -1.31 -8.71
N ILE A 27 -14.79 -1.94 -7.74
CA ILE A 27 -16.07 -2.62 -7.98
C ILE A 27 -17.16 -1.58 -8.29
N ALA A 28 -17.28 -0.54 -7.47
CA ALA A 28 -18.28 0.51 -7.66
C ALA A 28 -18.05 1.30 -8.95
N GLY A 29 -16.79 1.53 -9.34
CA GLY A 29 -16.43 2.20 -10.60
C GLY A 29 -16.87 1.41 -11.82
N GLN A 30 -16.68 0.08 -11.82
CA GLN A 30 -17.15 -0.77 -12.92
C GLN A 30 -18.68 -0.80 -13.02
N ILE A 31 -19.37 -0.85 -11.86
CA ILE A 31 -20.83 -0.79 -11.81
C ILE A 31 -21.35 0.55 -12.34
N ALA A 32 -20.69 1.66 -11.97
CA ALA A 32 -21.08 3.00 -12.39
C ALA A 32 -20.74 3.32 -13.85
N GLN A 33 -19.91 2.51 -14.51
CA GLN A 33 -19.46 2.70 -15.89
C GLN A 33 -20.29 1.89 -16.90
N ASP A 34 -21.47 1.37 -16.51
CA ASP A 34 -22.33 0.51 -17.34
C ASP A 34 -21.55 -0.64 -18.01
N SER A 35 -20.56 -1.17 -17.31
CA SER A 35 -19.68 -2.22 -17.83
C SER A 35 -20.43 -3.55 -17.95
N SER A 36 -20.02 -4.39 -18.89
CA SER A 36 -20.67 -5.69 -19.09
C SER A 36 -20.55 -6.57 -17.84
N THR A 37 -21.52 -7.46 -17.61
CA THR A 37 -21.52 -8.37 -16.44
C THR A 37 -20.22 -9.17 -16.33
N GLY A 38 -19.66 -9.61 -17.47
CA GLY A 38 -18.37 -10.31 -17.50
C GLY A 38 -17.20 -9.45 -17.02
N GLN A 39 -17.15 -8.16 -17.39
CA GLN A 39 -16.11 -7.23 -16.93
C GLN A 39 -16.23 -6.95 -15.42
N VAL A 40 -17.45 -6.76 -14.91
CA VAL A 40 -17.69 -6.55 -13.48
C VAL A 40 -17.24 -7.76 -12.67
N ILE A 41 -17.60 -8.98 -13.08
CA ILE A 41 -17.21 -10.22 -12.39
C ILE A 41 -15.69 -10.39 -12.42
N PHE A 42 -15.08 -10.25 -13.60
CA PHE A 42 -13.64 -10.40 -13.77
C PHE A 42 -12.88 -9.37 -12.90
N MET A 43 -13.23 -8.10 -12.98
CA MET A 43 -12.56 -7.05 -12.21
C MET A 43 -12.80 -7.21 -10.69
N SER A 44 -13.99 -7.65 -10.28
CA SER A 44 -14.28 -7.96 -8.88
C SER A 44 -13.38 -9.06 -8.33
N PHE A 45 -13.11 -10.11 -9.12
CA PHE A 45 -12.18 -11.17 -8.71
C PHE A 45 -10.76 -10.62 -8.49
N PHE A 46 -10.21 -9.84 -9.44
CA PHE A 46 -8.87 -9.25 -9.30
C PHE A 46 -8.78 -8.24 -8.15
N SER A 47 -9.84 -7.46 -7.96
CA SER A 47 -9.98 -6.51 -6.86
C SER A 47 -9.91 -7.24 -5.51
N LEU A 48 -10.73 -8.27 -5.31
CA LEU A 48 -10.71 -9.08 -4.09
C LEU A 48 -9.36 -9.80 -3.89
N PHE A 49 -8.76 -10.31 -4.96
CA PHE A 49 -7.43 -10.91 -4.92
C PHE A 49 -6.37 -9.91 -4.46
N PHE A 50 -6.38 -8.68 -5.01
CA PHE A 50 -5.52 -7.59 -4.56
C PHE A 50 -5.73 -7.28 -3.08
N GLY A 51 -6.98 -7.15 -2.63
CA GLY A 51 -7.32 -6.92 -1.24
C GLY A 51 -6.77 -8.01 -0.31
N ALA A 52 -6.95 -9.28 -0.69
CA ALA A 52 -6.41 -10.42 0.04
C ALA A 52 -4.88 -10.40 0.11
N MET A 53 -4.20 -10.09 -1.00
CA MET A 53 -2.74 -9.99 -1.04
C MET A 53 -2.21 -8.88 -0.12
N MET A 54 -2.86 -7.70 -0.12
CA MET A 54 -2.51 -6.61 0.81
C MET A 54 -2.77 -6.99 2.27
N TRP A 55 -3.81 -7.77 2.55
CA TRP A 55 -4.10 -8.27 3.89
C TRP A 55 -3.04 -9.25 4.39
N LEU A 56 -2.55 -10.15 3.52
CA LEU A 56 -1.43 -11.04 3.83
C LEU A 56 -0.15 -10.26 4.13
N LEU A 57 0.14 -9.20 3.37
CA LEU A 57 1.27 -8.31 3.64
C LEU A 57 1.13 -7.59 4.99
N ALA A 58 -0.07 -7.10 5.30
CA ALA A 58 -0.38 -6.49 6.58
C ALA A 58 -0.17 -7.48 7.75
N LEU A 59 -0.64 -8.72 7.61
CA LEU A 59 -0.42 -9.79 8.59
C LEU A 59 1.06 -10.11 8.78
N GLY A 60 1.83 -10.20 7.69
CA GLY A 60 3.29 -10.36 7.75
C GLY A 60 3.97 -9.22 8.50
N GLY A 61 3.54 -7.98 8.24
CA GLY A 61 3.98 -6.79 8.97
C GLY A 61 3.68 -6.86 10.46
N GLN A 62 2.46 -7.25 10.84
CA GLN A 62 2.08 -7.41 12.25
C GLN A 62 2.89 -8.49 12.95
N ARG A 63 3.11 -9.64 12.30
CA ARG A 63 3.96 -10.71 12.84
C ARG A 63 5.37 -10.22 13.09
N ARG A 64 5.95 -9.48 12.15
CA ARG A 64 7.27 -8.87 12.31
C ARG A 64 7.33 -7.88 13.48
N LEU A 65 6.33 -7.01 13.65
CA LEU A 65 6.29 -6.06 14.78
C LEU A 65 6.17 -6.76 16.13
N ARG A 66 5.53 -7.94 16.18
CA ARG A 66 5.43 -8.76 17.40
C ARG A 66 6.69 -9.57 17.69
N ALA A 67 7.54 -9.81 16.68
CA ALA A 67 8.80 -10.52 16.85
C ALA A 67 9.81 -9.67 17.63
N THR A 68 10.67 -10.33 18.40
CA THR A 68 11.72 -9.71 19.21
C THR A 68 13.10 -10.20 18.75
N GLY A 69 14.13 -9.37 18.94
CA GLY A 69 15.50 -9.73 18.58
C GLY A 69 15.71 -9.83 17.06
N THR A 70 16.52 -10.79 16.63
CA THR A 70 16.92 -10.96 15.21
C THR A 70 15.77 -11.44 14.32
N ASP A 71 14.75 -12.09 14.87
CA ASP A 71 13.58 -12.57 14.12
C ASP A 71 12.72 -11.44 13.53
N ARG A 72 12.88 -10.21 14.05
CA ARG A 72 12.25 -9.00 13.53
C ARG A 72 12.96 -8.45 12.28
N LEU A 73 14.21 -8.84 12.06
CA LEU A 73 15.04 -8.30 10.99
C LEU A 73 14.91 -9.13 9.72
N PRO A 74 14.87 -8.50 8.54
CA PRO A 74 14.90 -9.24 7.30
C PRO A 74 16.27 -9.90 7.10
N GLU A 75 16.28 -11.13 6.59
CA GLU A 75 17.52 -11.89 6.32
C GLU A 75 18.41 -11.22 5.25
N ARG A 76 17.81 -10.45 4.34
CA ARG A 76 18.49 -9.76 3.24
C ARG A 76 18.22 -8.26 3.29
N GLU A 77 19.19 -7.45 2.86
CA GLU A 77 19.00 -5.99 2.77
C GLU A 77 17.79 -5.69 1.85
N PRO A 78 16.79 -4.93 2.35
CA PRO A 78 15.71 -4.45 1.52
C PRO A 78 16.26 -3.56 0.39
N ARG A 79 15.98 -3.94 -0.86
CA ARG A 79 16.51 -3.24 -2.04
C ARG A 79 16.01 -1.79 -2.07
N ARG A 80 16.94 -0.84 -2.09
CA ARG A 80 16.63 0.61 -2.18
C ARG A 80 15.77 0.95 -3.41
N LEU A 81 16.00 0.27 -4.54
CA LEU A 81 15.21 0.44 -5.76
C LEU A 81 13.73 0.11 -5.57
N MET A 82 13.40 -0.88 -4.73
CA MET A 82 12.01 -1.26 -4.45
C MET A 82 11.27 -0.16 -3.68
N VAL A 83 11.94 0.49 -2.72
CA VAL A 83 11.39 1.64 -1.99
C VAL A 83 11.13 2.82 -2.93
N ILE A 84 12.05 3.10 -3.86
CA ILE A 84 11.88 4.17 -4.85
C ILE A 84 10.71 3.84 -5.77
N GLY A 85 10.63 2.60 -6.27
CA GLY A 85 9.54 2.15 -7.13
C GLY A 85 8.17 2.31 -6.47
N LEU A 86 8.02 1.86 -5.22
CA LEU A 86 6.76 2.02 -4.47
C LEU A 86 6.41 3.49 -4.21
N MET A 87 7.41 4.34 -3.96
CA MET A 87 7.19 5.77 -3.79
C MET A 87 6.69 6.43 -5.08
N LEU A 88 7.28 6.09 -6.23
CA LEU A 88 6.82 6.58 -7.53
C LEU A 88 5.39 6.12 -7.83
N ILE A 89 5.07 4.85 -7.55
CA ILE A 89 3.70 4.33 -7.67
C ILE A 89 2.75 5.10 -6.77
N ALA A 90 3.12 5.35 -5.51
CA ALA A 90 2.28 6.11 -4.59
C ALA A 90 2.01 7.53 -5.09
N ILE A 91 3.03 8.25 -5.56
CA ILE A 91 2.89 9.60 -6.10
C ILE A 91 1.99 9.59 -7.34
N LEU A 92 2.23 8.68 -8.29
CA LEU A 92 1.43 8.56 -9.50
C LEU A 92 -0.04 8.27 -9.16
N MET A 93 -0.31 7.37 -8.22
CA MET A 93 -1.67 7.01 -7.83
C MET A 93 -2.38 8.14 -7.07
N TRP A 94 -1.66 8.92 -6.24
CA TRP A 94 -2.22 10.13 -5.64
C TRP A 94 -2.57 11.19 -6.69
N LEU A 95 -1.72 11.35 -7.72
CA LEU A 95 -2.02 12.25 -8.84
C LEU A 95 -3.25 11.79 -9.62
N MET A 96 -3.37 10.49 -9.92
CA MET A 96 -4.54 9.92 -10.60
C MET A 96 -5.81 10.04 -9.74
N ALA A 97 -5.71 9.84 -8.43
CA ALA A 97 -6.82 10.05 -7.51
C ALA A 97 -7.27 11.51 -7.51
N GLY A 98 -6.33 12.46 -7.42
CA GLY A 98 -6.63 13.89 -7.48
C GLY A 98 -7.25 14.31 -8.80
N TYR A 99 -6.72 13.80 -9.92
CA TYR A 99 -7.26 14.04 -11.25
C TYR A 99 -8.67 13.46 -11.41
N GLY A 100 -8.90 12.21 -11.02
CA GLY A 100 -10.21 11.57 -11.08
C GLY A 100 -11.24 12.31 -10.23
N ALA A 101 -10.86 12.75 -9.02
CA ALA A 101 -11.73 13.56 -8.17
C ALA A 101 -12.05 14.92 -8.82
N PHE A 102 -11.07 15.58 -9.42
CA PHE A 102 -11.26 16.85 -10.12
C PHE A 102 -12.22 16.72 -11.31
N ILE A 103 -12.05 15.68 -12.13
CA ILE A 103 -12.94 15.41 -13.27
C ILE A 103 -14.35 15.04 -12.78
N ALA A 104 -14.47 14.22 -11.74
CA ALA A 104 -15.77 13.87 -11.16
C ALA A 104 -16.55 15.10 -10.66
N VAL A 105 -15.85 16.07 -10.06
CA VAL A 105 -16.45 17.33 -9.59
C VAL A 105 -16.89 18.21 -10.76
N LEU A 106 -16.09 18.31 -11.82
CA LEU A 106 -16.39 19.18 -12.96
C LEU A 106 -17.43 18.62 -13.93
N TRP A 107 -17.40 17.31 -14.16
CA TRP A 107 -18.17 16.64 -15.22
C TRP A 107 -19.29 15.75 -14.67
N GLY A 108 -19.34 15.55 -13.35
CA GLY A 108 -20.44 14.87 -12.66
C GLY A 108 -20.57 13.39 -12.96
N GLN A 109 -19.58 12.76 -13.62
CA GLN A 109 -19.65 11.32 -13.91
C GLN A 109 -19.32 10.51 -12.65
N PRO A 110 -20.25 9.67 -12.15
CA PRO A 110 -20.05 8.93 -10.91
C PRO A 110 -18.93 7.89 -11.03
N ALA A 111 -18.69 7.34 -12.22
CA ALA A 111 -17.61 6.39 -12.47
C ALA A 111 -16.23 6.99 -12.16
N ASP A 112 -15.97 8.23 -12.56
CA ASP A 112 -14.70 8.92 -12.31
C ASP A 112 -14.43 9.12 -10.81
N GLY A 113 -15.50 9.38 -10.03
CA GLY A 113 -15.41 9.49 -8.58
C GLY A 113 -15.01 8.16 -7.93
N TRP A 114 -15.58 7.05 -8.37
CA TRP A 114 -15.25 5.73 -7.85
C TRP A 114 -13.86 5.25 -8.29
N HIS A 115 -13.44 5.56 -9.51
CA HIS A 115 -12.07 5.33 -9.96
C HIS A 115 -11.07 6.15 -9.16
N ALA A 116 -11.40 7.41 -8.80
CA ALA A 116 -10.58 8.22 -7.89
C ALA A 116 -10.42 7.58 -6.50
N VAL A 117 -11.49 7.01 -5.95
CA VAL A 117 -11.45 6.23 -4.70
C VAL A 117 -10.55 5.00 -4.85
N ALA A 118 -10.63 4.29 -5.99
CA ALA A 118 -9.77 3.15 -6.27
C ALA A 118 -8.29 3.55 -6.29
N TYR A 119 -7.94 4.64 -7.00
CA TYR A 119 -6.58 5.16 -7.06
C TYR A 119 -6.08 5.62 -5.69
N ALA A 120 -6.92 6.29 -4.89
CA ALA A 120 -6.57 6.66 -3.52
C ALA A 120 -6.28 5.43 -2.66
N GLY A 121 -7.07 4.35 -2.82
CA GLY A 121 -6.82 3.08 -2.15
C GLY A 121 -5.46 2.47 -2.49
N VAL A 122 -5.13 2.39 -3.78
CA VAL A 122 -3.81 1.90 -4.23
C VAL A 122 -2.68 2.82 -3.74
N ALA A 123 -2.89 4.14 -3.74
CA ALA A 123 -1.91 5.11 -3.25
C ALA A 123 -1.62 4.93 -1.76
N LEU A 124 -2.64 4.67 -0.94
CA LEU A 124 -2.49 4.35 0.48
C LEU A 124 -1.74 3.04 0.70
N CYS A 125 -2.04 1.99 -0.07
CA CYS A 125 -1.30 0.73 -0.05
C CYS A 125 0.18 0.94 -0.38
N ALA A 126 0.48 1.63 -1.47
CA ALA A 126 1.85 1.90 -1.91
C ALA A 126 2.61 2.76 -0.90
N SER A 127 1.94 3.76 -0.29
CA SER A 127 2.50 4.60 0.76
C SER A 127 2.83 3.79 2.02
N GLY A 128 1.91 2.94 2.48
CA GLY A 128 2.11 2.04 3.61
C GLY A 128 3.26 1.06 3.37
N ALA A 129 3.27 0.40 2.21
CA ALA A 129 4.34 -0.51 1.82
C ALA A 129 5.72 0.18 1.74
N THR A 130 5.77 1.41 1.20
CA THR A 130 6.99 2.23 1.16
C THR A 130 7.52 2.49 2.57
N MET A 131 6.65 2.89 3.50
CA MET A 131 7.03 3.15 4.88
C MET A 131 7.51 1.88 5.58
N MET A 132 6.82 0.75 5.42
CA MET A 132 7.25 -0.53 5.99
C MET A 132 8.63 -0.96 5.50
N MET A 133 8.90 -0.80 4.20
CA MET A 133 10.22 -1.14 3.63
C MET A 133 11.32 -0.16 4.04
N ARG A 134 10.99 1.13 4.24
CA ARG A 134 11.94 2.10 4.78
C ARG A 134 12.31 1.76 6.21
N GLN A 135 11.32 1.45 7.05
CA GLN A 135 11.52 1.03 8.43
C GLN A 135 12.36 -0.26 8.49
N SER A 136 12.02 -1.28 7.68
CA SER A 136 12.80 -2.53 7.63
C SER A 136 14.25 -2.32 7.21
N ARG A 137 14.48 -1.43 6.25
CA ARG A 137 15.82 -1.10 5.80
C ARG A 137 16.60 -0.35 6.87
N GLN A 138 15.96 0.59 7.58
CA GLN A 138 16.60 1.34 8.66
C GLN A 138 16.96 0.42 9.84
N GLU A 139 16.07 -0.48 10.23
CA GLU A 139 16.34 -1.49 11.27
C GLU A 139 17.48 -2.43 10.85
N TRP A 140 17.47 -2.91 9.59
CA TRP A 140 18.55 -3.75 9.05
C TRP A 140 19.90 -3.03 9.05
N LEU A 141 19.94 -1.77 8.59
CA LEU A 141 21.16 -0.97 8.61
C LEU A 141 21.62 -0.69 10.04
N ALA A 142 20.72 -0.37 10.97
CA ALA A 142 21.08 -0.08 12.34
C ALA A 142 21.70 -1.28 13.07
N HIS A 143 21.25 -2.50 12.75
CA HIS A 143 21.80 -3.74 13.29
C HIS A 143 23.08 -4.18 12.55
N TYR A 144 22.96 -4.52 11.26
CA TYR A 144 24.06 -5.15 10.51
C TYR A 144 25.15 -4.18 10.06
N ARG A 145 24.89 -2.87 9.95
CA ARG A 145 25.94 -1.89 9.63
C ARG A 145 26.75 -1.48 10.86
N ARG A 146 26.15 -1.48 12.06
CA ARG A 146 26.89 -1.23 13.32
C ARG A 146 27.88 -2.35 13.61
N ASP A 147 27.49 -3.59 13.34
CA ASP A 147 28.30 -4.78 13.60
C ASP A 147 29.20 -5.16 12.42
N TRP A 148 29.26 -4.33 11.36
CA TRP A 148 30.19 -4.56 10.26
C TRP A 148 31.60 -4.28 10.76
N PRO A 149 32.51 -5.28 10.86
CA PRO A 149 33.90 -4.97 11.11
C PRO A 149 34.36 -4.13 9.93
N SER A 150 34.93 -2.96 10.21
CA SER A 150 35.70 -2.19 9.23
C SER A 150 36.80 -3.11 8.70
N LYS A 151 36.53 -3.89 7.67
CA LYS A 151 37.55 -4.59 6.92
C LYS A 151 38.33 -3.49 6.21
N ARG A 152 39.45 -3.14 6.82
CA ARG A 152 40.61 -2.51 6.20
C ARG A 152 40.98 -3.23 4.92
#